data_AF-A0A6J4YFS6-F1
#
_entry.id   AF-A0A6J4YFS6-F1
#
_cell.length_a   1.000
_cell.length_b   1.000
_cell.length_c   1.000
_cell.angle_alpha   90.00
_cell.angle_beta   90.00
_cell.angle_gamma   90.00
#
_symmetry.space_group_name_H-M   'P 1'
#
loop_
_entity.id
_entity.type
_entity.pdbx_description
1 polymer ?
#
loop_
_entity_poly.entity_id
_entity_poly.type
_entity_poly.pdbx_seq_one_letter_code
_entity_poly.pdbx_strand_id
1 'polypeptide(L)' 'MKLNLKDMTTGEKLQAMELLWDDICRSVPDLSSPAWHGDIIAERENKAKEGKEKFLDWKEAKDVIKKSIS' A
#
# COMPACT_ATOMS: atom_id res chain seq x y z
N MET A 1 13.36 -24.56 -3.77
CA MET A 1 14.19 -23.69 -4.64
C MET A 1 14.41 -22.37 -3.91
N LYS A 2 15.63 -21.84 -3.82
CA LYS A 2 15.92 -20.57 -3.13
C LYS A 2 16.32 -19.54 -4.18
N LEU A 3 15.60 -18.42 -4.24
CA LEU A 3 15.98 -17.29 -5.09
C LEU A 3 17.27 -16.67 -4.52
N ASN A 4 18.33 -16.61 -5.31
CA ASN A 4 19.55 -15.92 -4.90
C ASN A 4 19.43 -14.41 -5.16
N LEU A 5 18.72 -13.74 -4.27
CA LEU A 5 18.49 -12.30 -4.35
C LEU A 5 19.78 -11.47 -4.31
N LYS A 6 20.91 -12.04 -3.85
CA LYS A 6 22.18 -11.30 -3.79
C LYS A 6 22.78 -11.08 -5.18
N ASP A 7 22.51 -12.00 -6.11
CA ASP A 7 23.06 -11.95 -7.47
C ASP A 7 22.19 -11.12 -8.42
N MET A 8 20.96 -10.79 -8.01
CA MET A 8 20.05 -9.95 -8.78
C MET A 8 20.40 -8.47 -8.66
N THR A 9 20.39 -7.79 -9.81
CA THR A 9 20.32 -6.34 -9.89
C THR A 9 19.04 -5.82 -9.24
N THR A 10 19.00 -4.53 -8.90
CA THR A 10 17.79 -3.88 -8.38
C THR A 10 16.61 -4.01 -9.36
N GLY A 11 16.87 -3.90 -10.67
CA GLY A 11 15.82 -4.06 -11.69
C GLY A 11 15.20 -5.45 -11.70
N GLU A 12 16.02 -6.49 -11.62
CA GLU A 12 15.54 -7.88 -11.56
C GLU A 12 14.76 -8.17 -10.28
N LYS A 13 15.14 -7.58 -9.16
CA LYS A 13 14.37 -7.67 -7.90
C LYS A 13 13.00 -7.03 -8.03
N LEU A 14 12.94 -5.83 -8.61
CA LEU A 14 11.67 -5.13 -8.84
C LEU A 14 10.78 -5.94 -9.77
N GLN A 15 11.33 -6.47 -10.87
CA GLN A 15 10.56 -7.32 -11.78
C GLN A 15 10.05 -8.59 -11.10
N ALA A 16 10.88 -9.24 -10.27
CA ALA A 16 10.45 -10.40 -9.49
C ALA A 16 9.34 -10.04 -8.47
N MET A 17 9.40 -8.86 -7.86
CA MET A 17 8.34 -8.36 -6.98
C MET A 17 7.03 -8.13 -7.74
N GLU A 18 7.07 -7.52 -8.93
CA GLU A 18 5.89 -7.29 -9.76
C GLU A 18 5.24 -8.60 -10.22
N LEU A 19 6.05 -9.58 -10.65
CA LEU A 19 5.54 -10.90 -11.05
C LEU A 19 4.89 -11.62 -9.88
N LEU A 20 5.51 -11.58 -8.71
CA LEU A 20 4.94 -12.16 -7.49
C LEU A 20 3.65 -11.45 -7.09
N TRP A 21 3.61 -10.13 -7.20
CA TRP A 21 2.44 -9.33 -6.86
C TRP A 21 1.26 -9.63 -7.79
N ASP A 22 1.48 -9.65 -9.11
CA ASP A 22 0.46 -9.99 -10.11
C ASP A 22 -0.09 -11.42 -9.90
N ASP A 23 0.79 -12.39 -9.62
CA ASP A 23 0.39 -13.77 -9.33
C ASP A 23 -0.46 -13.86 -8.06
N ILE A 24 -0.04 -13.21 -6.97
CA ILE A 24 -0.81 -13.13 -5.73
C ILE A 24 -2.18 -12.55 -6.02
N CYS A 25 -2.27 -11.38 -6.68
CA CYS A 25 -3.54 -10.72 -6.97
C CYS A 25 -4.53 -11.57 -7.77
N ARG A 26 -4.02 -12.44 -8.66
CA ARG A 26 -4.87 -13.35 -9.46
C ARG A 26 -5.26 -14.61 -8.72
N SER A 27 -4.41 -15.05 -7.81
CA SER A 27 -4.51 -16.34 -7.13
C SER A 27 -5.00 -16.23 -5.69
N VAL A 28 -5.38 -15.03 -5.21
CA VAL A 28 -5.78 -14.80 -3.81
C VAL A 28 -6.91 -15.79 -3.44
N PRO A 29 -6.65 -16.79 -2.59
CA PRO A 29 -7.72 -17.49 -1.89
C PRO A 29 -8.34 -16.49 -0.93
N ASP A 30 -9.68 -16.48 -0.80
CA ASP A 30 -10.50 -15.57 0.03
C ASP A 30 -9.74 -14.98 1.24
N LEU A 31 -8.98 -13.90 0.99
CA LEU A 31 -8.13 -13.28 1.99
C LEU A 31 -9.02 -12.30 2.73
N SER A 32 -9.66 -12.80 3.76
CA SER A 32 -10.47 -11.97 4.65
C SER A 32 -9.58 -10.86 5.23
N SER A 33 -10.04 -9.63 5.07
CA SER A 33 -9.42 -8.49 5.75
C SER A 33 -9.34 -8.78 7.27
N PRO A 34 -8.28 -8.34 7.96
CA PRO A 34 -8.24 -8.42 9.42
C PRO A 34 -9.47 -7.79 10.05
N ALA A 35 -9.95 -8.33 11.18
CA ALA A 35 -11.17 -7.85 11.84
C ALA A 35 -11.15 -6.34 12.14
N TRP A 36 -9.97 -5.80 12.50
CA TRP A 36 -9.79 -4.38 12.80
C TRP A 36 -9.89 -3.45 11.56
N HIS A 37 -9.78 -3.98 10.34
CA HIS A 37 -9.68 -3.17 9.13
C HIS A 37 -10.95 -2.33 8.91
N GLY A 38 -12.12 -2.94 9.13
CA GLY A 38 -13.41 -2.26 9.02
C GLY A 38 -13.55 -1.12 10.03
N ASP A 39 -13.08 -1.33 11.27
CA ASP A 39 -13.18 -0.33 12.34
C ASP A 39 -12.40 0.94 11.99
N ILE A 40 -11.17 0.79 11.48
CA ILE A 40 -10.34 1.94 11.07
C ILE A 40 -10.96 2.69 9.88
N ILE A 41 -11.51 1.97 8.91
CA ILE A 41 -12.19 2.61 7.76
C ILE A 41 -13.39 3.41 8.26
N ALA A 42 -14.24 2.82 9.11
CA ALA A 42 -15.42 3.48 9.65
C ALA A 42 -15.05 4.74 10.47
N GLU A 43 -13.99 4.66 11.28
CA GLU A 43 -13.48 5.81 12.04
C GLU A 43 -13.05 6.96 11.12
N ARG A 44 -12.27 6.67 10.07
CA ARG A 44 -11.79 7.67 9.10
C ARG A 44 -12.93 8.29 8.31
N GLU A 45 -13.88 7.47 7.85
CA GLU A 45 -15.07 7.96 7.15
C GLU A 45 -15.90 8.91 8.03
N ASN A 46 -16.08 8.59 9.31
CA ASN A 46 -16.79 9.44 10.24
C ASN A 46 -16.06 10.77 10.46
N LYS A 47 -14.74 10.75 10.65
CA LYS A 47 -13.95 11.98 10.76
C LYS A 47 -14.02 12.84 9.50
N ALA A 48 -14.03 12.23 8.32
CA ALA A 48 -14.22 12.95 7.06
C ALA A 48 -15.61 13.60 6.98
N LYS A 49 -16.68 12.86 7.35
CA LYS A 49 -18.06 13.39 7.40
C LYS A 49 -18.21 14.53 8.41
N GLU A 50 -17.52 14.45 9.54
CA GLU A 50 -17.48 15.49 10.58
C GLU A 50 -16.58 16.68 10.20
N GLY A 51 -15.90 16.65 9.04
CA GLY A 51 -14.98 17.69 8.59
C GLY A 51 -13.65 17.76 9.37
N LYS A 52 -13.35 16.73 10.17
CA LYS A 52 -12.12 16.60 10.97
C LYS A 52 -10.94 16.03 10.17
N GLU A 53 -11.22 15.37 9.05
CA GLU A 53 -10.22 14.95 8.07
C GLU A 53 -10.54 15.55 6.69
N LYS A 54 -9.48 15.86 5.93
CA LYS A 54 -9.59 16.43 4.59
C LYS A 54 -8.87 15.55 3.59
N PHE A 55 -9.51 15.32 2.45
CA PHE A 55 -8.84 14.75 1.29
C PHE A 55 -7.94 15.81 0.68
N LEU A 56 -6.71 15.42 0.34
CA LEU A 56 -5.76 16.24 -0.38
C LEU A 56 -5.65 15.74 -1.81
N ASP A 57 -5.35 16.65 -2.74
CA ASP A 57 -4.94 16.22 -4.06
C ASP A 57 -3.67 15.36 -3.95
N TRP A 58 -3.52 14.39 -4.85
CA TRP A 58 -2.40 13.46 -4.79
C TRP A 58 -1.04 14.15 -4.91
N LYS A 59 -0.95 15.23 -5.70
CA LYS A 59 0.28 16.01 -5.84
C LYS A 59 0.59 16.75 -4.53
N GLU A 60 -0.42 17.36 -3.92
CA GLU A 60 -0.29 18.04 -2.63
C GLU A 60 0.13 17.09 -1.51
N ALA A 61 -0.48 15.90 -1.46
CA ALA A 61 -0.14 14.86 -0.50
C ALA A 61 1.34 14.45 -0.62
N LYS A 62 1.85 14.26 -1.85
CA LYS A 62 3.28 13.97 -2.06
C LYS A 62 4.18 15.09 -1.58
N ASP A 63 3.82 16.34 -1.82
CA ASP A 63 4.61 17.50 -1.39
C ASP A 63 4.65 17.61 0.14
N VAL A 64 3.52 17.35 0.82
CA VAL A 64 3.45 17.30 2.29
C VAL A 64 4.35 16.19 2.84
N ILE A 65 4.24 14.96 2.29
CA ILE A 65 5.07 13.84 2.72
C ILE A 65 6.55 14.16 2.53
N LYS A 66 6.93 14.67 1.35
CA LYS A 66 8.32 15.04 1.05
C LYS A 66 8.87 16.08 2.03
N LYS A 67 8.07 17.05 2.45
CA LYS A 67 8.45 18.05 3.47
C LYS A 67 8.58 17.46 4.87
N SER A 68 7.77 16.44 5.21
CA SER A 68 7.80 15.80 6.53
C SER A 68 8.97 14.85 6.76
N ILE A 69 9.60 14.37 5.68
CA ILE A 69 10.72 13.41 5.71
C ILE A 69 12.08 14.05 5.42
N SER A 70 12.12 15.36 5.15
CA SER A 70 13.34 16.12 4.85
C SER A 70 13.75 16.99 6.04
#